data_AF-A0A524PM27-F1
#
_entry.id   AF-A0A524PM27-F1
#
_cell.length_a   1.000
_cell.length_b   1.000
_cell.length_c   1.000
_cell.angle_alpha   90.00
_cell.angle_beta   90.00
_cell.angle_gamma   90.00
#
_symmetry.space_group_name_H-M   'P 1'
#
loop_
_entity.id
_entity.type
_entity.pdbx_description
1 polymer ?
#
loop_
_entity_poly.entity_id
_entity_poly.type
_entity_poly.pdbx_seq_one_letter_code
_entity_poly.pdbx_strand_id
1 'polypeptide(L)'
;MGKLRILTILLLLTLVAPMTGSAQSDPQVTSLEIAIWPEYDRPGALVIYMVRLAQDSPLPAVISLPIPSRVGKPHAVAAWTPEGILDENVTWTATPRGDWTMVEVTTATNGVWLEFYDD
;
A
#
# COMPACT_ATOMS: atom_id res chain seq x y z
N MET A 1 -50.05 27.13 -10.15
CA MET A 1 -49.12 26.22 -10.85
C MET A 1 -47.64 26.64 -10.77
N GLY A 2 -47.30 27.92 -10.64
CA GLY A 2 -45.88 28.36 -10.57
C GLY A 2 -45.12 27.96 -9.30
N LYS A 3 -45.74 28.07 -8.12
CA LYS A 3 -45.07 27.80 -6.83
C LYS A 3 -44.64 26.34 -6.65
N LEU A 4 -45.45 25.40 -7.13
CA LEU A 4 -45.16 23.96 -7.05
C LEU A 4 -43.99 23.57 -7.97
N ARG A 5 -43.93 24.15 -9.18
CA ARG A 5 -42.81 23.94 -10.12
C ARG A 5 -41.49 24.47 -9.58
N ILE A 6 -41.52 25.62 -8.91
CA ILE A 6 -40.33 26.21 -8.26
C ILE A 6 -39.81 25.28 -7.15
N LEU A 7 -40.71 24.73 -6.33
CA LEU A 7 -40.34 23.79 -5.27
C LEU A 7 -39.71 22.51 -5.83
N THR A 8 -40.28 21.98 -6.92
CA THR A 8 -39.74 20.79 -7.59
C THR A 8 -38.37 21.05 -8.21
N ILE A 9 -38.16 22.22 -8.82
CA ILE A 9 -36.86 22.61 -9.37
C ILE A 9 -35.82 22.77 -8.26
N LEU A 10 -36.18 23.38 -7.12
CA LEU A 10 -35.28 23.50 -5.98
C LEU A 10 -34.86 22.13 -5.43
N LEU A 11 -35.82 21.20 -5.32
CA LEU A 11 -35.59 19.85 -4.83
C LEU A 11 -34.70 19.03 -5.79
N LEU A 12 -34.90 19.16 -7.10
CA LEU A 12 -34.01 18.55 -8.09
C LEU A 12 -32.60 19.15 -8.02
N LEU A 13 -32.47 20.46 -7.76
CA LEU A 13 -31.16 21.10 -7.64
C LEU A 13 -30.35 20.56 -6.45
N THR A 14 -31.01 20.22 -5.34
CA THR A 14 -30.35 19.61 -4.18
C THR A 14 -29.90 18.16 -4.42
N LEU A 15 -30.54 17.44 -5.33
CA LEU A 15 -30.16 16.06 -5.68
C LEU A 15 -28.93 15.99 -6.60
N VAL A 16 -28.62 17.09 -7.30
CA VAL A 16 -27.45 17.20 -8.21
C VAL A 16 -26.28 17.91 -7.51
N ALA A 17 -26.42 18.26 -6.24
CA ALA A 17 -25.31 18.80 -5.47
C ALA A 17 -24.17 17.76 -5.47
N PRO A 18 -22.95 18.13 -5.91
CA PRO A 18 -21.83 17.21 -5.93
C PRO A 18 -21.60 16.74 -4.50
N MET A 19 -21.78 15.44 -4.26
CA MET A 19 -21.29 14.83 -3.04
C MET A 19 -19.78 15.03 -3.06
N THR A 20 -19.31 15.97 -2.25
CA THR A 20 -17.89 16.09 -1.96
C THR A 20 -17.53 14.82 -1.20
N GLY A 21 -17.06 13.82 -1.94
CA GLY A 21 -16.40 12.68 -1.31
C GLY A 21 -15.25 13.25 -0.51
N SER A 22 -15.30 13.12 0.82
CA SER A 22 -14.13 13.37 1.65
C SER A 22 -13.02 12.51 1.08
N ALA A 23 -11.97 13.13 0.53
CA ALA A 23 -10.75 12.41 0.20
C ALA A 23 -10.31 11.74 1.51
N GLN A 24 -10.46 10.42 1.61
CA GLN A 24 -9.81 9.68 2.67
C GLN A 24 -8.34 10.01 2.53
N SER A 25 -7.74 10.57 3.59
CA SER A 25 -6.32 10.91 3.61
C SER A 25 -5.52 9.70 3.14
N ASP A 26 -4.62 9.89 2.18
CA ASP A 26 -3.80 8.79 1.66
C ASP A 26 -3.11 8.05 2.82
N PRO A 27 -2.98 6.71 2.74
CA PRO A 27 -2.20 5.95 3.71
C PRO A 27 -0.81 6.57 3.90
N GLN A 28 -0.48 6.94 5.13
CA GLN A 28 0.80 7.58 5.41
C GLN A 28 1.80 6.58 5.95
N VAL A 29 2.95 6.47 5.30
CA VAL A 29 4.10 5.71 5.82
C VAL A 29 4.71 6.50 6.97
N THR A 30 4.73 5.91 8.16
CA THR A 30 5.36 6.48 9.35
C THR A 30 6.81 6.04 9.49
N SER A 31 7.13 4.83 9.05
CA SER A 31 8.51 4.35 8.99
C SER A 31 8.74 3.36 7.86
N LEU A 32 9.93 3.44 7.26
CA LEU A 32 10.53 2.40 6.43
C LEU A 32 11.89 2.09 7.05
N GLU A 33 12.02 0.90 7.63
CA GLU A 33 13.31 0.38 8.09
C GLU A 33 13.85 -0.60 7.05
N ILE A 34 15.16 -0.51 6.78
CA ILE A 34 15.85 -1.36 5.82
C ILE A 34 16.98 -2.07 6.57
N ALA A 35 16.87 -3.39 6.69
CA ALA A 35 17.95 -4.21 7.23
C ALA A 35 18.67 -4.93 6.08
N ILE A 36 20.00 -5.00 6.16
CA ILE A 36 20.85 -5.69 5.19
C ILE A 36 21.63 -6.76 5.93
N TRP A 37 21.37 -8.02 5.61
CA TRP A 37 21.94 -9.19 6.28
C TRP A 37 22.84 -9.94 5.30
N PRO A 38 24.16 -9.73 5.36
CA PRO A 38 25.11 -10.57 4.64
C PRO A 38 25.02 -12.00 5.19
N GLU A 39 25.04 -12.98 4.29
CA GLU A 39 25.02 -14.39 4.65
C GLU A 39 26.39 -15.03 4.41
N TYR A 40 26.78 -15.97 5.25
CA TYR A 40 28.11 -16.60 5.17
C TYR A 40 28.18 -17.64 4.04
N ASP A 41 27.08 -18.35 3.79
CA ASP A 41 26.98 -19.49 2.90
C ASP A 41 26.63 -19.12 1.45
N ARG A 42 26.41 -17.84 1.17
CA ARG A 42 26.16 -17.34 -0.20
C ARG A 42 26.76 -15.95 -0.44
N PRO A 43 27.16 -15.65 -1.69
CA PRO A 43 27.41 -14.27 -2.11
C PRO A 43 26.13 -13.42 -2.02
N GLY A 44 26.30 -12.14 -1.67
CA GLY A 44 25.22 -11.15 -1.57
C GLY A 44 24.69 -10.93 -0.15
N ALA A 45 23.56 -10.24 -0.04
CA ALA A 45 22.88 -9.97 1.22
C ALA A 45 21.36 -10.11 1.07
N LEU A 46 20.70 -10.55 2.14
CA LEU A 46 19.26 -10.44 2.30
C LEU A 46 18.93 -9.00 2.68
N VAL A 47 18.12 -8.32 1.87
CA VAL A 47 17.61 -6.98 2.13
C VAL A 47 16.15 -7.10 2.59
N ILE A 48 15.84 -6.48 3.72
CA ILE A 48 14.54 -6.58 4.39
C ILE A 48 13.96 -5.18 4.53
N TYR A 49 12.82 -4.93 3.91
CA TYR A 49 12.02 -3.72 4.09
C TYR A 49 10.92 -3.98 5.12
N MET A 50 10.87 -3.13 6.15
CA MET A 50 9.87 -3.15 7.20
C MET A 50 9.12 -1.82 7.19
N VAL A 51 7.92 -1.84 6.63
CA VAL A 51 7.07 -0.67 6.47
C VAL A 51 6.06 -0.61 7.62
N ARG A 52 5.87 0.59 8.18
CA ARG A 52 4.72 0.92 9.04
C ARG A 52 3.93 2.06 8.46
N LEU A 53 2.60 1.91 8.48
CA LEU A 53 1.64 2.95 8.20
C LEU A 53 1.20 3.64 9.49
N ALA A 54 0.68 4.85 9.39
CA ALA A 54 0.04 5.54 10.49
C ALA A 54 -1.14 4.72 11.01
N GLN A 55 -1.38 4.73 12.33
CA GLN A 55 -2.44 3.92 12.96
C GLN A 55 -3.84 4.27 12.45
N ASP A 56 -4.04 5.49 11.99
CA ASP A 56 -5.27 6.03 11.43
C ASP A 56 -5.33 5.97 9.89
N SER A 57 -4.36 5.30 9.24
CA SER A 57 -4.37 5.11 7.78
C SER A 57 -5.63 4.35 7.34
N PRO A 58 -6.27 4.74 6.23
CA PRO A 58 -7.37 3.96 5.67
C PRO A 58 -6.86 2.60 5.18
N LEU A 59 -7.63 1.55 5.49
CA LEU A 59 -7.32 0.15 5.14
C LEU A 59 -8.50 -0.48 4.37
N PRO A 60 -8.25 -1.41 3.43
CA PRO A 60 -6.93 -1.91 3.03
C PRO A 60 -6.13 -0.84 2.26
N ALA A 61 -4.82 -0.84 2.45
CA ALA A 61 -3.88 0.07 1.80
C ALA A 61 -3.05 -0.67 0.76
N VAL A 62 -2.60 0.05 -0.28
CA VAL A 62 -1.63 -0.45 -1.27
C VAL A 62 -0.30 0.25 -1.04
N ILE A 63 0.74 -0.51 -0.75
CA ILE A 63 2.11 0.01 -0.56
C ILE A 63 2.94 -0.41 -1.78
N SER A 64 3.65 0.54 -2.40
CA SER A 64 4.52 0.29 -3.54
C SER A 64 5.99 0.39 -3.11
N LEU A 65 6.73 -0.71 -3.21
CA LEU A 65 8.12 -0.84 -2.78
C LEU A 65 9.05 -1.15 -3.96
N PRO A 66 10.11 -0.35 -4.19
CA PRO A 66 11.05 -0.61 -5.28
C PRO A 66 12.10 -1.64 -4.85
N ILE A 67 12.30 -2.67 -5.67
CA ILE A 67 13.49 -3.54 -5.63
C ILE A 67 14.27 -3.38 -6.94
N PRO A 68 15.60 -3.58 -6.97
CA PRO A 68 16.34 -3.48 -8.23
C PRO A 68 15.80 -4.43 -9.30
N SER A 69 15.67 -3.98 -10.55
CA SER A 69 15.11 -4.81 -11.64
C SER A 69 15.86 -6.13 -11.85
N ARG A 70 17.17 -6.16 -11.56
CA ARG A 70 18.00 -7.39 -11.66
C ARG A 70 17.55 -8.51 -10.71
N VAL A 71 16.92 -8.17 -9.60
CA VAL A 71 16.37 -9.12 -8.62
C VAL A 71 15.12 -9.82 -9.18
N GLY A 72 14.35 -9.13 -10.01
CA GLY A 72 13.15 -9.64 -10.66
C GLY A 72 11.93 -9.76 -9.74
N LYS A 73 12.02 -10.50 -8.63
CA LYS A 73 10.91 -10.73 -7.68
C LYS A 73 11.41 -10.77 -6.22
N PRO A 74 10.57 -10.39 -5.25
CA PRO A 74 10.91 -10.55 -3.84
C PRO A 74 11.09 -12.03 -3.48
N HIS A 75 11.94 -12.28 -2.49
CA HIS A 75 12.11 -13.59 -1.84
C HIS A 75 10.89 -13.93 -0.97
N ALA A 76 10.42 -12.97 -0.18
CA ALA A 76 9.25 -13.10 0.67
C ALA A 76 8.48 -11.77 0.75
N VAL A 77 7.16 -11.85 0.93
CA VAL A 77 6.29 -10.69 1.16
C VAL A 77 5.25 -11.09 2.21
N ALA A 78 5.09 -10.28 3.24
CA ALA A 78 4.14 -10.50 4.32
C ALA A 78 3.55 -9.18 4.83
N ALA A 79 2.48 -9.27 5.62
CA ALA A 79 1.90 -8.16 6.37
C ALA A 79 1.84 -8.50 7.86
N TRP A 80 1.88 -7.48 8.72
CA TRP A 80 1.76 -7.70 10.16
C TRP A 80 0.31 -7.98 10.54
N THR A 81 0.03 -9.02 11.29
CA THR A 81 -1.28 -9.22 11.92
C THR A 81 -1.43 -8.32 13.16
N PRO A 82 -2.66 -8.04 13.64
CA PRO A 82 -2.87 -7.32 14.89
C PRO A 82 -2.18 -7.96 16.11
N GLU A 83 -1.93 -9.27 16.06
CA GLU A 83 -1.23 -10.05 17.11
C GLU A 83 0.30 -9.92 17.03
N GLY A 84 0.83 -9.19 16.05
CA GLY A 84 2.27 -9.00 15.86
C GLY A 84 2.97 -10.18 15.20
N ILE A 85 2.24 -10.98 14.41
CA ILE A 85 2.78 -12.09 13.62
C ILE A 85 2.89 -11.63 12.15
N LEU A 86 3.79 -12.21 11.37
CA LEU A 86 3.82 -12.00 9.92
C LEU A 86 2.87 -13.00 9.23
N ASP A 87 1.93 -12.47 8.45
CA ASP A 87 1.06 -13.26 7.56
C ASP A 87 1.58 -13.13 6.13
N GLU A 88 1.96 -14.25 5.54
CA GLU A 88 2.44 -14.35 4.15
C GLU A 88 1.29 -14.44 3.13
N ASN A 89 0.04 -14.61 3.57
CA ASN A 89 -1.12 -14.67 2.70
C ASN A 89 -1.58 -13.27 2.25
N VAL A 90 -0.67 -12.53 1.61
CA VAL A 90 -0.92 -11.17 1.12
C VAL A 90 -0.98 -11.14 -0.40
N THR A 91 -1.86 -10.31 -0.94
CA THR A 91 -1.94 -10.08 -2.38
C THR A 91 -0.88 -9.06 -2.78
N TRP A 92 0.00 -9.42 -3.71
CA TRP A 92 0.99 -8.50 -4.27
C TRP A 92 1.21 -8.71 -5.76
N THR A 93 1.71 -7.68 -6.44
CA THR A 93 2.18 -7.75 -7.83
C THR A 93 3.58 -7.17 -7.93
N ALA A 94 4.34 -7.57 -8.95
CA ALA A 94 5.67 -7.02 -9.25
C ALA A 94 5.73 -6.60 -10.71
N THR A 95 5.95 -5.31 -10.94
CA THR A 95 5.96 -4.73 -12.29
C THR A 95 7.30 -4.04 -12.56
N PRO A 96 8.08 -4.50 -13.56
CA PRO A 96 9.29 -3.81 -13.98
C PRO A 96 9.00 -2.39 -14.48
N ARG A 97 9.78 -1.42 -14.02
CA ARG A 97 9.75 0.00 -14.38
C ARG A 97 11.19 0.54 -14.45
N GLY A 98 11.82 0.38 -15.61
CA GLY A 98 13.22 0.80 -15.82
C GLY A 98 14.17 -0.02 -14.94
N ASP A 99 14.99 0.67 -14.14
CA ASP A 99 15.98 0.05 -13.26
C ASP A 99 15.39 -0.56 -11.98
N TRP A 100 14.07 -0.40 -11.76
CA TRP A 100 13.35 -0.89 -10.59
C TRP A 100 12.21 -1.82 -10.97
N THR A 101 11.97 -2.84 -10.15
CA THR A 101 10.71 -3.57 -10.09
C THR A 101 9.88 -2.99 -8.95
N MET A 102 8.69 -2.48 -9.26
CA MET A 102 7.75 -1.98 -8.26
C MET A 102 6.92 -3.16 -7.73
N VAL A 103 7.07 -3.46 -6.45
CA VAL A 103 6.28 -4.46 -5.74
C VAL A 103 5.11 -3.75 -5.04
N GLU A 104 3.90 -3.96 -5.54
CA GLU A 104 2.67 -3.40 -4.97
C GLU A 104 2.03 -4.44 -4.06
N VAL A 105 1.96 -4.15 -2.76
CA VAL A 105 1.43 -5.04 -1.72
C VAL A 105 0.12 -4.46 -1.20
N THR A 106 -0.95 -5.25 -1.23
CA THR A 106 -2.22 -4.91 -0.58
C THR A 106 -2.21 -5.44 0.84
N THR A 107 -2.31 -4.55 1.82
CA THR A 107 -2.33 -4.90 3.24
C THR A 107 -3.63 -4.48 3.90
N ALA A 108 -4.18 -5.37 4.73
CA ALA A 108 -5.34 -5.08 5.59
C ALA A 108 -4.92 -4.50 6.95
N THR A 109 -3.63 -4.28 7.17
CA THR A 109 -3.06 -3.81 8.43
C THR A 109 -2.04 -2.70 8.19
N ASN A 110 -1.50 -2.15 9.26
CA ASN A 110 -0.60 -1.00 9.21
C ASN A 110 0.88 -1.37 9.00
N GLY A 111 1.20 -2.53 8.43
CA GLY A 111 2.59 -2.83 8.13
C GLY A 111 2.80 -3.93 7.10
N VAL A 112 3.93 -3.82 6.39
CA VAL A 112 4.37 -4.74 5.35
C VAL A 112 5.83 -5.12 5.62
N TRP A 113 6.14 -6.38 5.31
CA TRP A 113 7.46 -6.97 5.35
C TRP A 113 7.80 -7.48 3.95
N LEU A 114 8.94 -7.09 3.40
CA LEU A 114 9.39 -7.53 2.08
C LEU A 114 10.86 -7.88 2.14
N GLU A 115 11.20 -9.05 1.60
CA GLU A 115 12.57 -9.54 1.53
C GLU A 115 13.00 -9.74 0.08
N PHE A 116 14.27 -9.46 -0.21
CA PHE A 116 14.90 -9.88 -1.45
C PHE A 116 16.42 -10.05 -1.28
N TYR A 117 17.02 -10.89 -2.11
CA TYR A 117 18.48 -11.02 -2.17
C TYR A 117 19.05 -10.09 -3.23
N ASP A 118 20.18 -9.47 -2.92
CA ASP A 118 20.93 -8.64 -3.86
C ASP A 118 22.45 -8.89 -3.74
N ASP A 119 23.15 -8.88 -4.87
CA ASP A 119 24.58 -9.21 -5.03
C ASP A 119 25.43 -8.04 -5.52
#